data_AF-A0A2V7PBQ7-F1
#
_entry.id   AF-A0A2V7PBQ7-F1
#
_cell.length_a   1.000
_cell.length_b   1.000
_cell.length_c   1.000
_cell.angle_alpha   90.00
_cell.angle_beta   90.00
_cell.angle_gamma   90.00
#
_symmetry.space_group_name_H-M   'P 1'
#
loop_
_entity.id
_entity.type
_entity.pdbx_description
1 polymer ?
#
loop_
_entity_poly.entity_id
_entity_poly.type
_entity_poly.pdbx_seq_one_letter_code
_entity_poly.pdbx_strand_id
1 'polypeptide(L)'
;MVEVAPPEAADKIDQQSETEFDYAGANGLVRVRIVPEGGRLTAVISAVRRASQEQAAPAVPASAAARADTTTVRPVQPAAKPAAPAKAPRASVIAAAPMVESPAPGMPAAPSALPGEFASSQYEAAEQKLGKLLRALVGSGSSDLHLRVGEPPLFRTHGEIKRQPGGGAALSVNDLELLVLSIMPERNRGEWKETGDTDFAYEISGLARFRVNAARDRKGPVAVFRVIPAKVVTVEEMGLTDEVQKLCYLTKGLVLVTGPTGSGKSTTLCALIDLVNRTRTDHIITIEDPIEFVHENKKCLITQRQVHVHTESFRSALRAALREDPDIVLVGEMRDLETIAIAIETAETGHLVFGTLHTTTAASTVDRIIDQFPADRQAQIRVMLSESLKGVISQTLCKKTGGGRVAAREILLTTPAIANLIREGKTFQIPSIIQTSKKLGMLTLNDALLELVEKKVIEPDEAYMRSVEKAGLSASLKAKGFKVTLTAEG
;
A
#
# COMPACT_ATOMS: atom_id res chain seq x y z
N MET A 1 16.55 -14.74 -15.52
CA MET A 1 16.83 -13.87 -14.36
C MET A 1 18.15 -13.19 -14.62
N VAL A 2 18.19 -11.85 -14.65
CA VAL A 2 19.41 -11.07 -14.78
C VAL A 2 19.81 -10.67 -13.37
N GLU A 3 20.92 -11.22 -12.87
CA GLU A 3 21.52 -10.80 -11.60
C GLU A 3 22.51 -9.68 -11.91
N VAL A 4 22.31 -8.49 -11.30
CA VAL A 4 23.20 -7.34 -11.49
C VAL A 4 24.22 -7.35 -10.36
N ALA A 5 25.49 -7.52 -10.70
CA ALA A 5 26.57 -7.51 -9.73
C ALA A 5 26.69 -6.12 -9.07
N PRO A 6 27.06 -6.05 -7.77
CA PRO A 6 27.24 -4.78 -7.07
C PRO A 6 28.36 -3.94 -7.70
N PRO A 7 28.32 -2.60 -7.57
CA PRO A 7 29.26 -1.68 -8.25
C PRO A 7 30.74 -1.98 -8.00
N GLU A 8 31.07 -2.48 -6.80
CA GLU A 8 32.43 -2.84 -6.37
C GLU A 8 33.05 -4.00 -7.19
N ALA A 9 32.23 -4.80 -7.87
CA ALA A 9 32.71 -5.83 -8.79
C ALA A 9 33.20 -5.23 -10.13
N ALA A 10 32.71 -4.06 -10.51
CA ALA A 10 33.11 -3.36 -11.73
C ALA A 10 34.53 -2.77 -11.60
N ASP A 11 34.94 -2.38 -10.39
CA ASP A 11 36.29 -1.87 -10.10
C ASP A 11 37.40 -2.90 -10.33
N LYS A 12 37.04 -4.18 -10.43
CA LYS A 12 37.97 -5.28 -10.70
C LYS A 12 38.14 -5.58 -12.19
N ILE A 13 37.38 -4.95 -13.08
CA ILE A 13 37.35 -5.27 -14.51
C ILE A 13 38.30 -4.34 -15.26
N ASP A 14 39.42 -4.87 -15.74
CA ASP A 14 40.28 -4.16 -16.69
C ASP A 14 39.67 -4.27 -18.11
N GLN A 15 39.51 -3.13 -18.78
CA GLN A 15 38.93 -3.06 -20.13
C GLN A 15 39.94 -3.43 -21.22
N GLN A 16 41.24 -3.54 -20.88
CA GLN A 16 42.32 -3.76 -21.84
C GLN A 16 43.01 -5.12 -21.67
N SER A 17 42.75 -5.86 -20.58
CA SER A 17 43.38 -7.16 -20.30
C SER A 17 42.38 -8.19 -19.77
N GLU A 18 42.68 -9.48 -19.95
CA GLU A 18 41.85 -10.56 -19.43
C GLU A 18 41.85 -10.54 -17.90
N THR A 19 40.65 -10.46 -17.31
CA THR A 19 40.47 -10.38 -15.86
C THR A 19 39.65 -11.57 -15.36
N GLU A 20 40.10 -12.25 -14.31
CA GLU A 20 39.39 -13.37 -13.68
C GLU A 20 39.21 -13.15 -12.17
N PHE A 21 37.98 -13.30 -11.66
CA PHE A 21 37.67 -13.17 -10.24
C PHE A 21 36.50 -14.07 -9.81
N ASP A 22 36.45 -14.39 -8.52
CA ASP A 22 35.36 -15.17 -7.94
C ASP A 22 34.24 -14.23 -7.43
N TYR A 23 33.00 -14.56 -7.79
CA TYR A 23 31.79 -13.84 -7.42
C TYR A 23 30.85 -14.77 -6.63
N ALA A 24 30.48 -14.35 -5.43
CA ALA A 24 29.53 -15.08 -4.58
C ALA A 24 28.12 -14.51 -4.81
N GLY A 25 27.37 -15.15 -5.71
CA GLY A 25 25.97 -14.81 -5.98
C GLY A 25 24.99 -15.60 -5.12
N ALA A 26 23.69 -15.33 -5.29
CA ALA A 26 22.62 -15.96 -4.52
C ALA A 26 22.58 -17.51 -4.63
N ASN A 27 23.14 -18.06 -5.70
CA ASN A 27 23.16 -19.50 -6.00
C ASN A 27 24.52 -20.18 -5.76
N GLY A 28 25.49 -19.48 -5.15
CA GLY A 28 26.80 -20.03 -4.81
C GLY A 28 27.98 -19.26 -5.43
N LEU A 29 29.19 -19.79 -5.23
CA LEU A 29 30.42 -19.19 -5.73
C LEU A 29 30.66 -19.58 -7.19
N VAL A 30 30.76 -18.57 -8.06
CA VAL A 30 31.10 -18.73 -9.48
C VAL A 30 32.37 -17.97 -9.80
N ARG A 31 33.13 -18.46 -10.77
CA ARG A 31 34.31 -17.79 -11.32
C ARG A 31 33.93 -17.10 -12.60
N VAL A 32 34.17 -15.80 -12.66
CA VAL A 32 33.87 -14.95 -13.80
C VAL A 32 35.19 -14.53 -14.44
N ARG A 33 35.31 -14.83 -15.73
CA ARG A 33 36.45 -14.45 -16.57
C ARG A 33 35.96 -13.52 -17.67
N ILE A 34 36.59 -12.36 -17.80
CA ILE A 34 36.23 -11.33 -18.76
C ILE A 34 37.35 -11.20 -19.77
N VAL A 35 37.01 -11.40 -21.05
CA VAL A 35 37.95 -11.33 -22.17
C VAL A 35 37.55 -10.15 -23.07
N PRO A 36 38.42 -9.14 -23.24
CA PRO A 36 38.20 -8.07 -24.22
C PRO A 36 38.53 -8.54 -25.64
N GLU A 37 37.53 -8.60 -26.52
CA GLU A 37 37.71 -8.91 -27.95
C GLU A 37 37.03 -7.83 -28.82
N GLY A 38 37.82 -7.18 -29.68
CA GLY A 38 37.28 -6.28 -30.72
C GLY A 38 36.42 -5.12 -30.19
N GLY A 39 36.73 -4.59 -29.00
CA GLY A 39 35.97 -3.49 -28.37
C GLY A 39 34.69 -3.94 -27.65
N ARG A 40 34.49 -5.25 -27.46
CA ARG A 40 33.44 -5.82 -26.61
C ARG A 40 34.04 -6.65 -25.49
N LEU A 41 33.41 -6.63 -24.32
CA LEU A 41 33.77 -7.47 -23.17
C LEU A 41 32.88 -8.70 -23.15
N THR A 42 33.47 -9.89 -23.24
CA THR A 42 32.76 -11.17 -23.14
C THR A 42 33.04 -11.80 -21.79
N ALA A 43 31.99 -12.11 -21.02
CA ALA A 43 32.11 -12.77 -19.72
C ALA A 43 31.81 -14.27 -19.83
N VAL A 44 32.73 -15.10 -19.37
CA VAL A 44 32.60 -16.55 -19.25
C VAL A 44 32.46 -16.90 -17.76
N ILE A 45 31.38 -17.61 -17.41
CA ILE A 45 31.05 -17.95 -16.02
C ILE A 45 31.18 -19.46 -15.83
N SER A 46 31.93 -19.88 -14.81
CA SER A 46 32.10 -21.29 -14.45
C SER A 46 31.84 -21.53 -12.96
N ALA A 47 31.30 -22.69 -12.61
CA ALA A 47 31.00 -23.04 -11.22
C ALA A 47 32.28 -23.44 -10.46
N VAL A 48 32.51 -22.85 -9.27
CA VAL A 48 33.67 -23.21 -8.43
C VAL A 48 33.26 -24.36 -7.50
N ARG A 49 33.68 -25.59 -7.81
CA ARG A 49 33.53 -26.71 -6.88
C ARG A 49 34.56 -26.58 -5.75
N ARG A 50 34.09 -26.54 -4.50
CA ARG A 50 34.98 -26.68 -3.33
C ARG A 50 35.57 -28.09 -3.33
N ALA A 51 36.89 -28.19 -3.37
CA ALA A 51 37.59 -29.44 -3.11
C ALA A 51 37.49 -29.75 -1.60
N SER A 52 36.58 -30.63 -1.22
CA SER A 52 36.57 -31.30 0.08
C SER A 52 37.37 -32.60 -0.02
N GLN A 53 38.25 -32.78 0.96
CA GLN A 53 39.15 -33.89 1.18
C GLN A 53 38.50 -35.28 1.01
N GLU A 54 39.31 -36.24 0.53
CA GLU A 54 39.08 -37.68 0.58
C GLU A 54 38.47 -38.15 1.91
N GLN A 55 37.41 -38.95 1.85
CA GLN A 55 37.39 -40.27 2.50
C GLN A 55 36.23 -41.15 2.02
N ALA A 56 36.56 -42.43 1.91
CA ALA A 56 35.80 -43.51 1.34
C ALA A 56 34.45 -43.78 2.02
N ALA A 57 33.50 -44.28 1.23
CA ALA A 57 32.24 -44.83 1.69
C ALA A 57 32.44 -45.99 2.68
N PRO A 58 31.48 -46.19 3.59
CA PRO A 58 30.98 -47.54 3.79
C PRO A 58 29.47 -47.64 3.64
N ALA A 59 29.06 -48.75 3.06
CA ALA A 59 27.68 -49.19 2.92
C ALA A 59 27.04 -49.44 4.30
N VAL A 60 25.75 -49.13 4.40
CA VAL A 60 24.89 -49.51 5.52
C VAL A 60 24.57 -51.01 5.44
N PRO A 61 24.54 -51.71 6.57
CA PRO A 61 23.42 -52.60 6.81
C PRO A 61 22.71 -52.33 8.14
N ALA A 62 21.51 -52.89 8.21
CA ALA A 62 20.45 -52.66 9.18
C ALA A 62 20.74 -53.09 10.63
N SER A 63 19.85 -52.62 11.52
CA SER A 63 19.31 -53.30 12.71
C SER A 63 19.74 -52.81 14.11
N ALA A 64 18.71 -52.42 14.86
CA ALA A 64 18.40 -52.69 16.27
C ALA A 64 19.28 -52.21 17.45
N ALA A 65 18.55 -51.60 18.40
CA ALA A 65 18.57 -51.79 19.85
C ALA A 65 19.66 -51.13 20.75
N ALA A 66 19.11 -50.33 21.69
CA ALA A 66 19.34 -50.34 23.14
C ALA A 66 20.64 -49.79 23.77
N ARG A 67 20.42 -48.80 24.68
CA ARG A 67 21.12 -48.53 25.98
C ARG A 67 22.62 -48.16 25.87
N ALA A 68 23.29 -47.49 26.81
CA ALA A 68 23.06 -46.59 27.94
C ALA A 68 24.50 -46.15 28.34
N ASP A 69 24.64 -45.03 29.07
CA ASP A 69 25.79 -44.69 29.93
C ASP A 69 27.14 -44.38 29.21
N THR A 70 28.04 -43.49 29.68
CA THR A 70 28.14 -42.62 30.85
C THR A 70 29.30 -41.63 30.63
N THR A 71 29.17 -40.44 31.20
CA THR A 71 30.19 -39.57 31.84
C THR A 71 31.61 -39.40 31.25
N THR A 72 32.04 -38.15 31.13
CA THR A 72 33.01 -37.53 32.08
C THR A 72 33.16 -36.01 31.85
N VAL A 73 33.60 -35.33 32.90
CA VAL A 73 33.31 -33.94 33.26
C VAL A 73 34.63 -33.16 33.45
N ARG A 74 34.68 -31.94 32.87
CA ARG A 74 35.41 -30.69 33.29
C ARG A 74 36.96 -30.67 33.31
N PRO A 75 37.63 -29.49 33.29
CA PRO A 75 37.21 -28.21 33.88
C PRO A 75 37.40 -26.89 33.07
N VAL A 76 36.88 -25.84 33.71
CA VAL A 76 36.70 -24.41 33.37
C VAL A 76 37.93 -23.62 33.86
N GLN A 77 38.45 -22.58 33.17
CA GLN A 77 38.29 -21.10 33.38
C GLN A 77 39.57 -20.37 32.81
N PRO A 78 39.73 -19.02 32.77
CA PRO A 78 38.90 -17.92 32.25
C PRO A 78 39.63 -16.92 31.28
N ALA A 79 38.80 -16.18 30.52
CA ALA A 79 38.82 -14.76 30.10
C ALA A 79 40.11 -13.97 29.77
N ALA A 80 40.09 -13.30 28.60
CA ALA A 80 40.80 -12.04 28.34
C ALA A 80 39.92 -11.05 27.52
N LYS A 81 39.96 -9.77 27.91
CA LYS A 81 39.22 -8.61 27.34
C LYS A 81 39.74 -8.21 25.94
N PRO A 82 38.91 -7.60 25.07
CA PRO A 82 39.40 -6.75 23.98
C PRO A 82 39.41 -5.26 24.34
N ALA A 83 40.39 -4.55 23.79
CA ALA A 83 40.71 -3.14 23.98
C ALA A 83 39.87 -2.19 23.09
N ALA A 84 39.91 -0.90 23.44
CA ALA A 84 39.16 0.24 22.88
C ALA A 84 39.48 0.58 21.40
N PRO A 85 38.59 1.31 20.69
CA PRO A 85 38.76 1.64 19.27
C PRO A 85 39.63 2.89 19.03
N ALA A 86 40.38 2.86 17.92
CA ALA A 86 41.23 3.95 17.43
C ALA A 86 40.46 4.95 16.53
N LYS A 87 40.94 6.20 16.53
CA LYS A 87 40.35 7.42 15.95
C LYS A 87 40.35 7.47 14.41
N ALA A 88 39.36 8.20 13.87
CA ALA A 88 39.22 8.58 12.47
C ALA A 88 40.24 9.65 11.99
N PRO A 89 40.65 9.65 10.71
CA PRO A 89 41.42 10.74 10.12
C PRO A 89 40.53 11.84 9.50
N ARG A 90 41.07 13.05 9.53
CA ARG A 90 40.46 14.35 9.20
C ARG A 90 40.44 14.65 7.70
N ALA A 91 39.48 15.49 7.32
CA ALA A 91 39.35 16.16 6.01
C ALA A 91 40.53 17.09 5.70
N SER A 92 40.94 17.11 4.42
CA SER A 92 41.88 18.08 3.85
C SER A 92 41.15 19.09 2.98
N VAL A 93 41.45 20.36 3.23
CA VAL A 93 41.01 21.57 2.53
C VAL A 93 42.06 21.88 1.45
N ILE A 94 41.63 22.24 0.23
CA ILE A 94 42.51 22.89 -0.75
C ILE A 94 41.79 24.14 -1.30
N ALA A 95 42.56 25.23 -1.33
CA ALA A 95 42.18 26.61 -1.51
C ALA A 95 42.05 27.05 -2.99
N ALA A 96 41.43 28.22 -3.19
CA ALA A 96 41.15 28.87 -4.46
C ALA A 96 42.21 29.92 -4.88
N ALA A 97 42.30 30.19 -6.20
CA ALA A 97 42.45 31.50 -6.92
C ALA A 97 43.26 31.34 -8.26
N PRO A 98 43.30 32.32 -9.20
CA PRO A 98 42.20 33.00 -9.92
C PRO A 98 42.39 33.13 -11.48
N MET A 99 41.30 33.49 -12.17
CA MET A 99 41.05 34.21 -13.47
C MET A 99 42.03 34.15 -14.67
N VAL A 100 41.50 33.87 -15.88
CA VAL A 100 41.64 34.70 -17.12
C VAL A 100 40.42 34.48 -18.05
N GLU A 101 39.86 35.56 -18.58
CA GLU A 101 38.75 35.63 -19.55
C GLU A 101 39.27 36.15 -20.91
N SER A 102 38.80 35.61 -22.04
CA SER A 102 38.64 36.33 -23.33
C SER A 102 37.84 35.51 -24.38
N PRO A 103 37.11 36.17 -25.32
CA PRO A 103 35.98 35.57 -26.04
C PRO A 103 36.24 35.29 -27.54
N ALA A 104 35.40 34.44 -28.16
CA ALA A 104 35.33 34.24 -29.62
C ALA A 104 33.92 33.80 -30.09
N PRO A 105 33.53 33.98 -31.37
CA PRO A 105 32.21 34.53 -31.74
C PRO A 105 31.19 33.55 -32.36
N GLY A 106 29.91 33.86 -32.12
CA GLY A 106 28.75 33.81 -33.03
C GLY A 106 28.47 32.60 -33.93
N MET A 107 27.45 31.81 -33.58
CA MET A 107 26.54 31.09 -34.51
C MET A 107 25.20 30.76 -33.80
N PRO A 108 24.11 30.46 -34.54
CA PRO A 108 22.77 30.97 -34.28
C PRO A 108 22.01 30.26 -33.15
N ALA A 109 21.07 31.01 -32.55
CA ALA A 109 20.21 30.58 -31.45
C ALA A 109 19.45 29.28 -31.76
N ALA A 110 19.71 28.26 -30.94
CA ALA A 110 18.88 27.07 -30.81
C ALA A 110 17.54 27.43 -30.13
N PRO A 111 16.45 26.68 -30.41
CA PRO A 111 15.10 27.07 -30.01
C PRO A 111 14.94 27.14 -28.49
N SER A 112 14.14 28.13 -28.10
CA SER A 112 13.92 28.62 -26.75
C SER A 112 13.55 27.55 -25.73
N ALA A 113 14.06 27.77 -24.52
CA ALA A 113 13.70 27.16 -23.26
C ALA A 113 12.17 27.03 -23.03
N LEU A 114 11.82 26.12 -22.10
CA LEU A 114 10.50 25.88 -21.53
C LEU A 114 9.73 27.19 -21.24
N PRO A 115 8.38 27.19 -21.33
CA PRO A 115 7.57 28.37 -20.97
C PRO A 115 7.90 28.84 -19.55
N GLY A 116 8.25 30.12 -19.43
CA GLY A 116 8.95 30.71 -18.30
C GLY A 116 8.29 30.58 -16.93
N GLU A 117 9.14 30.59 -15.91
CA GLU A 117 8.80 30.70 -14.50
C GLU A 117 7.86 31.90 -14.28
N PHE A 118 6.65 31.64 -13.81
CA PHE A 118 5.73 32.69 -13.38
C PHE A 118 6.34 33.45 -12.20
N ALA A 119 6.02 34.74 -12.07
CA ALA A 119 6.48 35.53 -10.94
C ALA A 119 5.87 35.00 -9.63
N SER A 120 6.58 35.10 -8.51
CA SER A 120 6.09 34.64 -7.19
C SER A 120 4.72 35.22 -6.84
N SER A 121 4.46 36.49 -7.17
CA SER A 121 3.16 37.14 -6.96
C SER A 121 2.01 36.52 -7.78
N GLN A 122 2.32 35.94 -8.94
CA GLN A 122 1.33 35.22 -9.76
C GLN A 122 0.98 33.88 -9.11
N TYR A 123 1.97 33.16 -8.57
CA TYR A 123 1.75 31.93 -7.83
C TYR A 123 0.89 32.18 -6.58
N GLU A 124 1.20 33.22 -5.78
CA GLU A 124 0.42 33.58 -4.60
C GLU A 124 -1.04 33.95 -4.96
N ALA A 125 -1.24 34.74 -6.01
CA ALA A 125 -2.59 35.10 -6.48
C ALA A 125 -3.38 33.87 -6.96
N ALA A 126 -2.72 32.93 -7.64
CA ALA A 126 -3.32 31.69 -8.10
C ALA A 126 -3.67 30.76 -6.93
N GLU A 127 -2.79 30.62 -5.95
CA GLU A 127 -3.05 29.84 -4.74
C GLU A 127 -4.25 30.40 -3.96
N GLN A 128 -4.34 31.73 -3.82
CA GLN A 128 -5.50 32.38 -3.19
C GLN A 128 -6.80 32.13 -3.96
N LYS A 129 -6.76 32.21 -5.30
CA LYS A 129 -7.91 31.94 -6.18
C LYS A 129 -8.34 30.47 -6.06
N LEU A 130 -7.40 29.54 -6.09
CA LEU A 130 -7.65 28.12 -5.88
C LEU A 130 -8.22 27.85 -4.49
N GLY A 131 -7.66 28.47 -3.45
CA GLY A 131 -8.14 28.36 -2.08
C GLY A 131 -9.59 28.82 -1.90
N LYS A 132 -10.03 29.86 -2.64
CA LYS A 132 -11.44 30.27 -2.68
C LYS A 132 -12.33 29.19 -3.31
N LEU A 133 -11.90 28.57 -4.42
CA LEU A 133 -12.63 27.48 -5.07
C LEU A 133 -12.73 26.25 -4.16
N LEU A 134 -11.64 25.89 -3.47
CA LEU A 134 -11.60 24.75 -2.56
C LEU A 134 -12.45 25.00 -1.30
N ARG A 135 -12.48 26.22 -0.76
CA ARG A 135 -13.43 26.60 0.29
C ARG A 135 -14.88 26.52 -0.16
N ALA A 136 -15.18 26.99 -1.38
CA ALA A 136 -16.52 26.86 -1.94
C ALA A 136 -16.92 25.40 -2.15
N LEU A 137 -16.00 24.55 -2.61
CA LEU A 137 -16.20 23.10 -2.77
C LEU A 137 -16.59 22.42 -1.46
N VAL A 138 -15.85 22.71 -0.38
CA VAL A 138 -16.14 22.16 0.95
C VAL A 138 -17.48 22.72 1.48
N GLY A 139 -17.70 24.03 1.35
CA GLY A 139 -18.92 24.69 1.80
C GLY A 139 -20.19 24.24 1.09
N SER A 140 -20.10 23.80 -0.16
CA SER A 140 -21.22 23.25 -0.92
C SER A 140 -21.50 21.77 -0.65
N GLY A 141 -20.68 21.10 0.17
CA GLY A 141 -20.80 19.65 0.43
C GLY A 141 -20.51 18.78 -0.80
N SER A 142 -19.80 19.33 -1.78
CA SER A 142 -19.42 18.62 -3.01
C SER A 142 -18.22 17.70 -2.78
N SER A 143 -18.13 16.60 -3.52
CA SER A 143 -17.07 15.60 -3.33
C SER A 143 -15.79 15.91 -4.10
N ASP A 144 -15.93 16.47 -5.31
CA ASP A 144 -14.80 16.70 -6.20
C ASP A 144 -14.94 18.06 -6.92
N LEU A 145 -13.82 18.78 -7.09
CA LEU A 145 -13.69 19.91 -8.01
C LEU A 145 -12.94 19.45 -9.26
N HIS A 146 -13.52 19.71 -10.43
CA HIS A 146 -12.93 19.44 -11.73
C HIS A 146 -12.58 20.77 -12.41
N LEU A 147 -11.33 20.90 -12.84
CA LEU A 147 -10.81 22.02 -13.60
C LEU A 147 -10.30 21.54 -14.96
N ARG A 148 -10.80 22.14 -16.04
CA ARG A 148 -10.40 21.81 -17.42
C ARG A 148 -10.41 23.06 -18.28
N VAL A 149 -9.45 23.17 -19.19
CA VAL A 149 -9.37 24.27 -20.16
C VAL A 149 -10.66 24.40 -20.98
N GLY A 150 -11.17 25.62 -21.07
CA GLY A 150 -12.39 25.97 -21.81
C GLY A 150 -13.70 25.74 -21.05
N GLU A 151 -13.64 25.28 -19.80
CA GLU A 151 -14.80 25.16 -18.93
C GLU A 151 -14.63 26.02 -17.67
N PRO A 152 -15.73 26.49 -17.04
CA PRO A 152 -15.66 27.01 -15.69
C PRO A 152 -15.38 25.87 -14.70
N PRO A 153 -15.02 26.17 -13.44
CA PRO A 153 -14.93 25.17 -12.38
C PRO A 153 -16.23 24.36 -12.26
N LEU A 154 -16.10 23.03 -12.22
CA LEU A 154 -17.23 22.12 -12.06
C LEU A 154 -17.13 21.37 -10.74
N PHE A 155 -18.22 21.26 -10.00
CA PHE A 155 -18.27 20.43 -8.79
C PHE A 155 -19.05 19.16 -9.05
N ARG A 156 -18.61 18.07 -8.43
CA ARG A 156 -19.41 16.86 -8.28
C ARG A 156 -20.21 16.94 -6.99
N THR A 157 -21.53 17.01 -7.10
CA THR A 157 -22.44 17.04 -5.95
C THR A 157 -23.41 15.87 -6.07
N HIS A 158 -23.45 15.00 -5.05
CA HIS A 158 -24.27 13.77 -5.06
C HIS A 158 -24.08 12.88 -6.30
N GLY A 159 -22.87 12.86 -6.87
CA GLY A 159 -22.52 12.03 -8.02
C GLY A 159 -22.66 12.72 -9.39
N GLU A 160 -23.34 13.86 -9.46
CA GLU A 160 -23.54 14.63 -10.69
C GLU A 160 -22.52 15.77 -10.82
N ILE A 161 -21.93 15.95 -12.00
CA ILE A 161 -21.05 17.09 -12.29
C ILE A 161 -21.91 18.28 -12.71
N LYS A 162 -21.77 19.41 -12.00
CA LYS A 162 -22.47 20.66 -12.28
C LYS A 162 -21.49 21.82 -12.39
N ARG A 163 -21.68 22.63 -13.44
CA ARG A 163 -21.01 23.94 -13.58
C ARG A 163 -21.48 24.83 -12.44
N GLN A 164 -20.55 25.50 -11.76
CA GLN A 164 -20.91 26.35 -10.63
C GLN A 164 -21.54 27.66 -11.12
N PRO A 165 -22.75 28.04 -10.65
CA PRO A 165 -23.31 29.37 -10.90
C PRO A 165 -22.35 30.44 -10.39
N GLY A 166 -21.97 31.40 -11.23
CA GLY A 166 -20.97 32.40 -10.87
C GLY A 166 -19.52 31.87 -10.83
N GLY A 167 -19.23 30.68 -11.39
CA GLY A 167 -17.90 30.08 -11.47
C GLY A 167 -16.86 30.85 -12.30
N GLY A 168 -17.18 32.06 -12.76
CA GLY A 168 -16.31 32.89 -13.58
C GLY A 168 -16.24 32.47 -15.05
N ALA A 169 -15.30 33.08 -15.77
CA ALA A 169 -15.02 32.76 -17.16
C ALA A 169 -14.40 31.37 -17.31
N ALA A 170 -14.49 30.81 -18.52
CA ALA A 170 -13.80 29.59 -18.87
C ALA A 170 -12.30 29.70 -18.60
N LEU A 171 -11.71 28.65 -18.03
CA LEU A 171 -10.29 28.63 -17.69
C LEU A 171 -9.43 28.58 -18.95
N SER A 172 -8.46 29.50 -19.06
CA SER A 172 -7.43 29.43 -20.10
C SER A 172 -6.36 28.39 -19.76
N VAL A 173 -5.52 28.03 -20.74
CA VAL A 173 -4.37 27.14 -20.53
C VAL A 173 -3.45 27.68 -19.44
N ASN A 174 -3.06 28.95 -19.56
CA ASN A 174 -2.14 29.60 -18.63
C ASN A 174 -2.73 29.73 -17.23
N ASP A 175 -4.02 30.07 -17.11
CA ASP A 175 -4.69 30.17 -15.80
C ASP A 175 -4.67 28.82 -15.08
N LEU A 176 -5.02 27.75 -15.79
CA LEU A 176 -5.12 26.44 -15.17
C LEU A 176 -3.74 25.85 -14.87
N GLU A 177 -2.76 26.03 -15.75
CA GLU A 177 -1.38 25.62 -15.48
C GLU A 177 -0.84 26.33 -14.24
N LEU A 178 -1.07 27.64 -14.11
CA LEU A 178 -0.66 28.41 -12.94
C LEU A 178 -1.37 27.95 -11.65
N LEU A 179 -2.68 27.70 -11.70
CA LEU A 179 -3.45 27.18 -10.56
C LEU A 179 -2.87 25.85 -10.07
N VAL A 180 -2.63 24.90 -10.97
CA VAL A 180 -2.13 23.57 -10.60
C VAL A 180 -0.69 23.66 -10.09
N LEU A 181 0.18 24.40 -10.78
CA LEU A 181 1.58 24.55 -10.38
C LEU A 181 1.73 25.27 -9.04
N SER A 182 0.82 26.19 -8.68
CA SER A 182 0.89 26.95 -7.42
C SER A 182 0.90 26.07 -6.16
N ILE A 183 0.33 24.86 -6.24
CA ILE A 183 0.25 23.92 -5.12
C ILE A 183 1.04 22.63 -5.34
N MET A 184 1.60 22.43 -6.54
CA MET A 184 2.25 21.19 -6.92
C MET A 184 3.65 21.12 -6.28
N PRO A 185 3.95 20.08 -5.48
CA PRO A 185 5.28 19.88 -4.90
C PRO A 185 6.36 19.71 -5.97
N GLU A 186 7.61 20.05 -5.67
CA GLU A 186 8.70 20.05 -6.66
C GLU A 186 8.94 18.69 -7.31
N ARG A 187 8.84 17.60 -6.55
CA ARG A 187 8.90 16.24 -7.09
C ARG A 187 7.81 16.01 -8.15
N ASN A 188 6.57 16.32 -7.81
CA ASN A 188 5.42 16.16 -8.69
C ASN A 188 5.52 17.08 -9.92
N ARG A 189 6.16 18.25 -9.80
CA ARG A 189 6.50 19.10 -10.95
C ARG A 189 7.47 18.42 -11.91
N GLY A 190 8.43 17.66 -11.39
CA GLY A 190 9.30 16.79 -12.18
C GLY A 190 8.52 15.71 -12.93
N GLU A 191 7.73 14.91 -12.20
CA GLU A 191 6.87 13.86 -12.78
C GLU A 191 5.92 14.44 -13.84
N TRP A 192 5.25 15.55 -13.53
CA TRP A 192 4.37 16.26 -14.47
C TRP A 192 5.06 16.67 -15.78
N LYS A 193 6.32 17.12 -15.69
CA LYS A 193 7.11 17.50 -16.87
C LYS A 193 7.50 16.29 -17.70
N GLU A 194 7.76 15.15 -17.05
CA GLU A 194 8.25 13.93 -17.68
C GLU A 194 7.11 13.06 -18.28
N THR A 195 6.08 12.77 -17.49
CA THR A 195 4.99 11.84 -17.86
C THR A 195 3.72 12.55 -18.31
N GLY A 196 3.51 13.80 -17.86
CA GLY A 196 2.30 14.58 -18.17
C GLY A 196 1.14 14.36 -17.20
N ASP A 197 1.33 13.61 -16.11
CA ASP A 197 0.35 13.38 -15.06
C ASP A 197 1.03 13.17 -13.70
N THR A 198 0.34 13.51 -12.61
CA THR A 198 0.85 13.30 -11.25
C THR A 198 -0.27 13.33 -10.22
N ASP A 199 -0.06 12.63 -9.10
CA ASP A 199 -0.96 12.60 -7.93
C ASP A 199 -0.25 13.12 -6.68
N PHE A 200 -0.89 14.01 -5.93
CA PHE A 200 -0.38 14.51 -4.66
C PHE A 200 -1.50 14.91 -3.70
N ALA A 201 -1.14 15.19 -2.45
CA ALA A 201 -2.05 15.75 -1.47
C ALA A 201 -1.80 17.25 -1.28
N TYR A 202 -2.86 18.02 -1.10
CA TYR A 202 -2.80 19.44 -0.76
C TYR A 202 -3.69 19.70 0.45
N GLU A 203 -3.24 20.52 1.40
CA GLU A 203 -3.97 20.77 2.64
C GLU A 203 -4.21 22.27 2.82
N ILE A 204 -5.45 22.62 3.19
CA ILE A 204 -5.76 23.95 3.71
C ILE A 204 -6.07 23.75 5.20
N SER A 205 -5.15 24.18 6.06
CA SER A 205 -5.26 24.02 7.51
C SER A 205 -6.58 24.59 8.04
N GLY A 206 -7.25 23.81 8.90
CA GLY A 206 -8.56 24.17 9.46
C GLY A 206 -9.75 24.03 8.51
N LEU A 207 -9.54 23.61 7.26
CA LEU A 207 -10.61 23.37 6.29
C LEU A 207 -10.72 21.89 5.91
N ALA A 208 -9.78 21.39 5.12
CA ALA A 208 -9.77 20.03 4.59
C ALA A 208 -8.43 19.70 3.93
N ARG A 209 -8.16 18.40 3.78
CA ARG A 209 -7.13 17.86 2.90
C ARG A 209 -7.77 17.49 1.56
N PHE A 210 -7.01 17.59 0.49
CA PHE A 210 -7.46 17.32 -0.87
C PHE A 210 -6.49 16.35 -1.53
N ARG A 211 -7.03 15.30 -2.15
CA ARG A 211 -6.26 14.51 -3.11
C ARG A 211 -6.36 15.19 -4.47
N VAL A 212 -5.22 15.51 -5.05
CA VAL A 212 -5.10 16.21 -6.33
C VAL A 212 -4.55 15.23 -7.36
N ASN A 213 -5.33 14.99 -8.41
CA ASN A 213 -4.83 14.39 -9.64
C ASN A 213 -4.71 15.49 -10.68
N ALA A 214 -3.52 15.69 -11.23
CA ALA A 214 -3.33 16.55 -12.38
C ALA A 214 -2.97 15.67 -13.58
N ALA A 215 -3.49 15.99 -14.77
CA ALA A 215 -3.01 15.39 -16.03
C ALA A 215 -3.02 16.40 -17.21
N ARG A 216 -2.44 16.03 -18.35
CA ARG A 216 -2.58 16.76 -19.62
C ARG A 216 -3.67 16.12 -20.49
N ASP A 217 -4.59 16.93 -21.00
CA ASP A 217 -5.60 16.59 -22.03
C ASP A 217 -5.24 17.28 -23.36
N ARG A 218 -5.92 16.93 -24.46
CA ARG A 218 -5.81 17.54 -25.79
C ARG A 218 -5.92 19.07 -25.76
N LYS A 219 -6.67 19.64 -24.81
CA LYS A 219 -6.86 21.10 -24.67
C LYS A 219 -5.84 21.79 -23.75
N GLY A 220 -4.97 21.04 -23.08
CA GLY A 220 -4.06 21.55 -22.05
C GLY A 220 -4.26 20.86 -20.70
N PRO A 221 -3.86 21.49 -19.59
CA PRO A 221 -3.93 20.87 -18.26
C PRO A 221 -5.37 20.54 -17.84
N VAL A 222 -5.50 19.51 -17.01
CA VAL A 222 -6.71 19.13 -16.27
C VAL A 222 -6.30 18.84 -14.83
N ALA A 223 -7.16 19.18 -13.87
CA ALA A 223 -6.96 18.82 -12.48
C ALA A 223 -8.27 18.44 -11.80
N VAL A 224 -8.20 17.43 -10.94
CA VAL A 224 -9.31 16.94 -10.12
C VAL A 224 -8.88 16.96 -8.67
N PHE A 225 -9.67 17.65 -7.85
CA PHE A 225 -9.46 17.76 -6.41
C PHE A 225 -10.57 17.02 -5.71
N ARG A 226 -10.23 15.98 -4.95
CA ARG A 226 -11.18 15.26 -4.10
C ARG A 226 -11.06 15.76 -2.67
N VAL A 227 -12.17 16.18 -2.08
CA VAL A 227 -12.22 16.54 -0.65
C VAL A 227 -12.01 15.28 0.17
N ILE A 228 -11.05 15.33 1.10
CA ILE A 228 -10.90 14.32 2.13
C ILE A 228 -11.44 14.90 3.45
N PRO A 229 -12.52 14.34 4.01
CA PRO A 229 -13.15 14.89 5.21
C PRO A 229 -12.19 14.90 6.41
N ALA A 230 -12.16 16.00 7.15
CA ALA A 230 -11.38 16.11 8.39
C ALA A 230 -11.97 15.29 9.55
N LYS A 231 -13.29 15.07 9.57
CA LYS A 231 -13.96 14.35 10.65
C LYS A 231 -13.92 12.84 10.42
N VAL A 232 -13.31 12.12 11.37
CA VAL A 232 -13.38 10.65 11.45
C VAL A 232 -14.80 10.22 11.82
N VAL A 233 -15.35 9.28 11.06
CA VAL A 233 -16.62 8.60 11.40
C VAL A 233 -16.28 7.45 12.34
N THR A 234 -16.92 7.40 13.50
CA THR A 234 -16.63 6.38 14.53
C THR A 234 -17.14 5.00 14.15
N VAL A 235 -16.63 3.95 14.81
CA VAL A 235 -17.07 2.56 14.56
C VAL A 235 -18.55 2.36 14.89
N GLU A 236 -19.06 3.09 15.89
CA GLU A 236 -20.46 3.09 16.30
C GLU A 236 -21.35 3.76 15.24
N GLU A 237 -20.96 4.94 14.75
CA GLU A 237 -21.69 5.65 13.68
C GLU A 237 -21.72 4.85 12.37
N MET A 238 -20.68 4.04 12.09
CA MET A 238 -20.62 3.16 10.92
C MET A 238 -21.37 1.84 11.07
N GLY A 239 -21.85 1.52 12.28
CA GLY A 239 -22.51 0.26 12.60
C GLY A 239 -21.59 -0.95 12.45
N LEU A 240 -20.31 -0.83 12.83
CA LEU A 240 -19.42 -2.00 12.93
C LEU A 240 -19.80 -2.82 14.16
N THR A 241 -19.96 -4.13 13.99
CA THR A 241 -20.35 -5.03 15.09
C THR A 241 -19.26 -5.13 16.14
N ASP A 242 -19.65 -5.48 17.36
CA ASP A 242 -18.71 -5.66 18.48
C ASP A 242 -17.63 -6.71 18.17
N GLU A 243 -17.95 -7.74 17.39
CA GLU A 243 -16.98 -8.76 16.98
C GLU A 243 -15.91 -8.22 16.04
N VAL A 244 -16.26 -7.28 15.16
CA VAL A 244 -15.28 -6.58 14.32
C VAL A 244 -14.44 -5.63 15.19
N GLN A 245 -15.06 -4.92 16.13
CA GLN A 245 -14.34 -4.02 17.04
C GLN A 245 -13.37 -4.79 17.95
N LYS A 246 -13.70 -6.03 18.34
CA LYS A 246 -12.80 -6.89 19.14
C LYS A 246 -11.45 -7.15 18.46
N LEU A 247 -11.37 -7.06 17.12
CA LEU A 247 -10.11 -7.18 16.38
C LEU A 247 -9.10 -6.08 16.76
N CYS A 248 -9.56 -4.89 17.15
CA CYS A 248 -8.72 -3.77 17.59
C CYS A 248 -8.03 -4.00 18.95
N TYR A 249 -8.47 -4.97 19.74
CA TYR A 249 -7.91 -5.26 21.06
C TYR A 249 -6.91 -6.41 21.05
N LEU A 250 -6.68 -7.03 19.89
CA LEU A 250 -5.67 -8.07 19.73
C LEU A 250 -4.27 -7.50 19.93
N THR A 251 -3.37 -8.28 20.52
CA THR A 251 -1.96 -7.89 20.67
C THR A 251 -1.17 -8.08 19.38
N LYS A 252 -1.56 -9.07 18.57
CA LYS A 252 -0.92 -9.34 17.28
C LYS A 252 -1.84 -10.02 16.27
N GLY A 253 -1.45 -9.96 15.01
CA GLY A 253 -2.08 -10.64 13.89
C GLY A 253 -2.42 -9.72 12.73
N LEU A 254 -3.02 -10.28 11.69
CA LEU A 254 -3.33 -9.57 10.45
C LEU A 254 -4.85 -9.38 10.32
N VAL A 255 -5.30 -8.13 10.18
CA VAL A 255 -6.68 -7.75 9.96
C VAL A 255 -6.79 -7.03 8.61
N LEU A 256 -7.67 -7.53 7.74
CA LEU A 256 -7.78 -7.04 6.37
C LEU A 256 -9.13 -6.39 6.13
N VAL A 257 -9.12 -5.20 5.53
CA VAL A 257 -10.31 -4.56 4.97
C VAL A 257 -10.20 -4.59 3.46
N THR A 258 -11.12 -5.27 2.79
CA THR A 258 -11.04 -5.51 1.34
C THR A 258 -12.28 -5.04 0.60
N GLY A 259 -12.14 -4.87 -0.72
CA GLY A 259 -13.22 -4.45 -1.60
C GLY A 259 -12.69 -3.56 -2.72
N PRO A 260 -13.52 -3.24 -3.73
CA PRO A 260 -13.09 -2.43 -4.86
C PRO A 260 -12.74 -0.99 -4.45
N THR A 261 -12.14 -0.24 -5.37
CA THR A 261 -11.92 1.20 -5.20
C THR A 261 -13.23 1.92 -4.88
N GLY A 262 -13.20 2.81 -3.89
CA GLY A 262 -14.39 3.55 -3.46
C GLY A 262 -15.39 2.76 -2.63
N SER A 263 -15.05 1.55 -2.15
CA SER A 263 -15.91 0.79 -1.22
C SER A 263 -15.85 1.31 0.23
N GLY A 264 -15.03 2.33 0.52
CA GLY A 264 -14.88 2.92 1.86
C GLY A 264 -13.83 2.26 2.75
N LYS A 265 -12.79 1.60 2.18
CA LYS A 265 -11.81 0.81 2.97
C LYS A 265 -11.05 1.68 3.96
N SER A 266 -10.52 2.79 3.46
CA SER A 266 -9.80 3.78 4.26
C SER A 266 -10.70 4.36 5.35
N THR A 267 -12.01 4.53 5.10
CA THR A 267 -12.96 4.99 6.12
C THR A 267 -13.16 3.97 7.23
N THR A 268 -13.32 2.68 6.88
CA THR A 268 -13.40 1.59 7.87
C THR A 268 -12.12 1.49 8.70
N LEU A 269 -10.95 1.50 8.05
CA LEU A 269 -9.67 1.47 8.76
C LEU A 269 -9.45 2.69 9.65
N CYS A 270 -9.77 3.88 9.16
CA CYS A 270 -9.68 5.12 9.94
C CYS A 270 -10.48 5.01 11.25
N ALA A 271 -11.71 4.48 11.21
CA ALA A 271 -12.49 4.31 12.42
C ALA A 271 -11.93 3.25 13.37
N LEU A 272 -11.40 2.14 12.84
CA LEU A 272 -10.76 1.10 13.65
C LEU A 272 -9.51 1.65 14.35
N ILE A 273 -8.67 2.41 13.63
CA ILE A 273 -7.50 3.08 14.20
C ILE A 273 -7.92 4.15 15.21
N ASP A 274 -8.98 4.91 14.96
CA ASP A 274 -9.52 5.87 15.92
C ASP A 274 -10.08 5.20 17.18
N LEU A 275 -10.72 4.03 17.07
CA LEU A 275 -11.10 3.23 18.23
C LEU A 275 -9.88 2.85 19.06
N VAL A 276 -8.83 2.31 18.44
CA VAL A 276 -7.56 1.98 19.13
C VAL A 276 -7.01 3.22 19.82
N ASN A 277 -6.87 4.34 19.11
CA ASN A 277 -6.34 5.60 19.62
C ASN A 277 -7.13 6.17 20.83
N ARG A 278 -8.42 5.88 20.95
CA ARG A 278 -9.27 6.30 22.08
C ARG A 278 -9.18 5.34 23.27
N THR A 279 -8.80 4.08 23.05
CA THR A 279 -9.00 2.98 24.01
C THR A 279 -7.72 2.33 24.50
N ARG A 280 -6.62 2.44 23.75
CA ARG A 280 -5.30 1.85 24.05
C ARG A 280 -4.24 2.95 24.23
N THR A 281 -3.01 2.57 24.58
CA THR A 281 -1.88 3.49 24.81
C THR A 281 -0.65 3.02 24.05
N ASP A 282 -0.87 2.73 22.77
CA ASP A 282 0.06 2.04 21.88
C ASP A 282 0.76 3.04 20.94
N HIS A 283 1.84 2.60 20.30
CA HIS A 283 2.43 3.28 19.15
C HIS A 283 1.87 2.71 17.83
N ILE A 284 1.22 3.57 17.05
CA ILE A 284 0.62 3.23 15.75
C ILE A 284 1.43 3.88 14.65
N ILE A 285 1.89 3.09 13.68
CA ILE A 285 2.52 3.60 12.46
C ILE A 285 1.60 3.33 11.26
N THR A 286 1.25 4.36 10.49
CA THR A 286 0.51 4.21 9.23
C THR A 286 1.41 4.50 8.04
N ILE A 287 1.28 3.70 6.98
CA ILE A 287 1.99 3.86 5.72
C ILE A 287 0.93 3.92 4.62
N GLU A 288 0.79 5.05 3.95
CA GLU A 288 -0.34 5.37 3.07
C GLU A 288 0.12 6.05 1.78
N ASP A 289 -0.70 5.98 0.72
CA ASP A 289 -0.41 6.62 -0.57
C ASP A 289 -1.68 7.12 -1.29
N PRO A 290 -2.08 8.40 -1.12
CA PRO A 290 -1.60 9.34 -0.12
C PRO A 290 -2.21 9.06 1.28
N ILE A 291 -1.80 9.82 2.30
CA ILE A 291 -2.53 9.85 3.58
C ILE A 291 -3.93 10.40 3.32
N GLU A 292 -4.95 9.59 3.60
CA GLU A 292 -6.35 9.98 3.43
C GLU A 292 -6.82 10.71 4.70
N PHE A 293 -6.75 10.07 5.86
CA PHE A 293 -7.22 10.67 7.12
C PHE A 293 -6.06 11.04 8.03
N VAL A 294 -6.07 12.27 8.56
CA VAL A 294 -5.11 12.70 9.57
C VAL A 294 -5.64 12.33 10.95
N HIS A 295 -4.85 11.58 11.70
CA HIS A 295 -5.17 11.15 13.06
C HIS A 295 -4.44 12.04 14.07
N GLU A 296 -5.20 12.75 14.91
CA GLU A 296 -4.62 13.41 16.07
C GLU A 296 -4.26 12.40 17.16
N ASN A 297 -3.16 12.63 17.87
CA ASN A 297 -2.78 11.84 19.03
C ASN A 297 -3.85 12.01 20.13
N LYS A 298 -4.40 10.89 20.61
CA LYS A 298 -5.30 10.87 21.77
C LYS A 298 -4.60 10.14 22.91
N LYS A 299 -4.84 8.83 23.07
CA LYS A 299 -4.11 8.00 24.02
C LYS A 299 -2.92 7.27 23.39
N CYS A 300 -2.98 7.02 22.09
CA CYS A 300 -1.87 6.45 21.33
C CYS A 300 -0.95 7.54 20.76
N LEU A 301 0.30 7.16 20.51
CA LEU A 301 1.20 7.91 19.62
C LEU A 301 0.95 7.44 18.19
N ILE A 302 0.68 8.36 17.26
CA ILE A 302 0.45 8.02 15.85
C ILE A 302 1.50 8.69 14.96
N THR A 303 2.18 7.87 14.16
CA THR A 303 3.15 8.31 13.15
C THR A 303 2.61 7.95 11.76
N GLN A 304 2.27 8.95 10.94
CA GLN A 304 1.75 8.72 9.59
C GLN A 304 2.79 9.03 8.50
N ARG A 305 3.02 8.07 7.61
CA ARG A 305 3.97 8.17 6.51
C ARG A 305 3.25 8.10 5.18
N GLN A 306 3.41 9.14 4.38
CA GLN A 306 2.98 9.12 3.00
C GLN A 306 4.12 8.57 2.14
N VAL A 307 3.85 7.50 1.40
CA VAL A 307 4.76 7.00 0.37
C VAL A 307 5.01 8.11 -0.64
N HIS A 308 6.22 8.15 -1.18
CA HIS A 308 6.70 9.16 -2.11
C HIS A 308 6.92 10.57 -1.54
N VAL A 309 6.54 10.83 -0.29
CA VAL A 309 6.76 12.11 0.40
C VAL A 309 7.63 11.94 1.65
N HIS A 310 7.24 11.06 2.57
CA HIS A 310 7.97 10.78 3.81
C HIS A 310 8.87 9.55 3.71
N THR A 311 8.62 8.69 2.72
CA THR A 311 9.33 7.42 2.49
C THR A 311 9.29 7.05 1.01
N GLU A 312 10.25 6.29 0.51
CA GLU A 312 10.35 5.95 -0.91
C GLU A 312 9.26 4.98 -1.38
N SER A 313 8.95 3.95 -0.57
CA SER A 313 8.04 2.86 -0.94
C SER A 313 7.35 2.28 0.30
N PHE A 314 6.27 1.51 0.09
CA PHE A 314 5.63 0.73 1.16
C PHE A 314 6.61 -0.22 1.85
N ARG A 315 7.42 -0.93 1.06
CA ARG A 315 8.42 -1.88 1.56
C ARG A 315 9.45 -1.22 2.47
N SER A 316 10.08 -0.13 2.03
CA SER A 316 11.11 0.55 2.82
C SER A 316 10.52 1.16 4.09
N ALA A 317 9.32 1.74 4.00
CA ALA A 317 8.59 2.27 5.14
C ALA A 317 8.26 1.20 6.18
N LEU A 318 7.77 0.04 5.72
CA LEU A 318 7.36 -1.07 6.59
C LEU A 318 8.56 -1.69 7.29
N ARG A 319 9.70 -1.87 6.59
CA ARG A 319 10.94 -2.31 7.23
C ARG A 319 11.48 -1.34 8.27
N ALA A 320 11.40 -0.04 8.00
CA ALA A 320 11.83 0.99 8.93
C ALA A 320 10.93 1.00 10.18
N ALA A 321 9.60 0.92 9.98
CA ALA A 321 8.61 0.90 11.04
C ALA A 321 8.89 -0.16 12.11
N LEU A 322 9.37 -1.36 11.74
CA LEU A 322 9.70 -2.43 12.70
C LEU A 322 10.84 -2.10 13.68
N ARG A 323 11.60 -1.02 13.45
CA ARG A 323 12.67 -0.54 14.34
C ARG A 323 12.27 0.69 15.14
N GLU A 324 11.02 1.08 15.07
CA GLU A 324 10.48 2.30 15.69
C GLU A 324 9.57 1.97 16.87
N ASP A 325 9.68 0.75 17.41
CA ASP A 325 8.87 0.28 18.53
C ASP A 325 7.35 0.45 18.29
N PRO A 326 6.79 -0.01 17.15
CA PRO A 326 5.35 0.04 16.94
C PRO A 326 4.67 -1.12 17.69
N ASP A 327 3.45 -0.90 18.16
CA ASP A 327 2.54 -2.01 18.53
C ASP A 327 1.64 -2.37 17.35
N ILE A 328 1.24 -1.36 16.56
CA ILE A 328 0.27 -1.47 15.48
C ILE A 328 0.84 -0.85 14.21
N VAL A 329 0.71 -1.56 13.09
CA VAL A 329 1.09 -1.06 11.77
C VAL A 329 -0.10 -1.09 10.82
N LEU A 330 -0.42 0.04 10.21
CA LEU A 330 -1.37 0.12 9.10
C LEU A 330 -0.61 0.21 7.77
N VAL A 331 -0.86 -0.76 6.90
CA VAL A 331 -0.37 -0.78 5.52
C VAL A 331 -1.52 -0.42 4.60
N GLY A 332 -1.50 0.81 4.06
CA GLY A 332 -2.59 1.40 3.28
C GLY A 332 -3.01 0.52 2.11
N GLU A 333 -2.07 -0.13 1.45
CA GLU A 333 -2.36 -1.15 0.44
C GLU A 333 -1.27 -2.21 0.34
N MET A 334 -1.66 -3.48 0.21
CA MET A 334 -0.75 -4.59 0.00
C MET A 334 -0.84 -5.10 -1.44
N ARG A 335 -0.12 -4.43 -2.35
CA ARG A 335 -0.15 -4.74 -3.79
C ARG A 335 0.88 -5.77 -4.22
N ASP A 336 2.10 -5.63 -3.71
CA ASP A 336 3.26 -6.39 -4.14
C ASP A 336 3.62 -7.49 -3.15
N LEU A 337 4.31 -8.52 -3.67
CA LEU A 337 4.73 -9.70 -2.92
C LEU A 337 5.56 -9.31 -1.68
N GLU A 338 6.49 -8.37 -1.83
CA GLU A 338 7.40 -8.01 -0.74
C GLU A 338 6.66 -7.33 0.42
N THR A 339 5.75 -6.40 0.13
CA THR A 339 4.90 -5.75 1.13
C THR A 339 4.01 -6.77 1.85
N ILE A 340 3.41 -7.72 1.12
CA ILE A 340 2.59 -8.78 1.71
C ILE A 340 3.42 -9.70 2.60
N ALA A 341 4.60 -10.11 2.14
CA ALA A 341 5.49 -10.98 2.89
C ALA A 341 5.88 -10.35 4.23
N ILE A 342 6.30 -9.07 4.21
CA ILE A 342 6.69 -8.36 5.42
C ILE A 342 5.48 -8.16 6.33
N ALA A 343 4.28 -7.87 5.80
CA ALA A 343 3.07 -7.72 6.62
C ALA A 343 2.68 -9.02 7.34
N ILE A 344 2.77 -10.17 6.69
CA ILE A 344 2.52 -11.48 7.29
C ILE A 344 3.56 -11.78 8.38
N GLU A 345 4.85 -11.59 8.08
CA GLU A 345 5.94 -11.80 9.04
C GLU A 345 5.79 -10.87 10.27
N THR A 346 5.42 -9.61 10.05
CA THR A 346 5.18 -8.62 11.11
C THR A 346 4.02 -9.03 12.01
N ALA A 347 2.93 -9.52 11.41
CA ALA A 347 1.76 -10.03 12.13
C ALA A 347 2.06 -11.31 12.94
N GLU A 348 2.96 -12.15 12.43
CA GLU A 348 3.41 -13.37 13.11
C GLU A 348 4.31 -13.05 14.31
N THR A 349 5.25 -12.11 14.12
CA THR A 349 6.33 -11.78 15.05
C THR A 349 5.94 -10.91 16.25
N GLY A 350 4.71 -10.42 16.33
CA GLY A 350 4.23 -9.77 17.56
C GLY A 350 3.37 -8.54 17.40
N HIS A 351 3.14 -8.06 16.18
CA HIS A 351 2.45 -6.80 15.94
C HIS A 351 1.03 -7.03 15.43
N LEU A 352 0.14 -6.07 15.68
CA LEU A 352 -1.16 -6.04 15.03
C LEU A 352 -1.06 -5.23 13.73
N VAL A 353 -1.31 -5.89 12.61
CA VAL A 353 -1.20 -5.31 11.27
C VAL A 353 -2.59 -5.14 10.67
N PHE A 354 -2.89 -3.92 10.24
CA PHE A 354 -4.05 -3.62 9.43
C PHE A 354 -3.62 -3.44 7.97
N GLY A 355 -4.36 -4.04 7.04
CA GLY A 355 -4.04 -3.95 5.61
C GLY A 355 -5.27 -3.83 4.73
N THR A 356 -5.07 -3.36 3.49
CA THR A 356 -6.11 -3.42 2.45
C THR A 356 -5.69 -4.20 1.21
N LEU A 357 -6.69 -4.83 0.59
CA LEU A 357 -6.62 -5.42 -0.76
C LEU A 357 -7.89 -5.07 -1.54
N HIS A 358 -7.88 -5.31 -2.85
CA HIS A 358 -9.03 -5.04 -3.74
C HIS A 358 -9.91 -6.25 -4.06
N THR A 359 -9.72 -7.36 -3.34
CA THR A 359 -10.58 -8.56 -3.43
C THR A 359 -11.98 -8.27 -2.90
N THR A 360 -12.98 -9.00 -3.41
CA THR A 360 -14.39 -8.74 -3.12
C THR A 360 -14.98 -9.68 -2.08
N THR A 361 -14.30 -10.78 -1.74
CA THR A 361 -14.73 -11.76 -0.73
C THR A 361 -13.57 -12.16 0.19
N ALA A 362 -13.89 -12.70 1.36
CA ALA A 362 -12.92 -13.16 2.32
C ALA A 362 -12.11 -14.35 1.79
N ALA A 363 -12.77 -15.32 1.13
CA ALA A 363 -12.09 -16.47 0.51
C ALA A 363 -11.11 -16.02 -0.59
N SER A 364 -11.55 -15.17 -1.53
CA SER A 364 -10.67 -14.65 -2.59
C SER A 364 -9.53 -13.79 -2.05
N THR A 365 -9.71 -13.15 -0.90
CA THR A 365 -8.64 -12.42 -0.21
C THR A 365 -7.52 -13.36 0.22
N VAL A 366 -7.87 -14.51 0.81
CA VAL A 366 -6.89 -15.53 1.22
C VAL A 366 -6.15 -16.07 0.00
N ASP A 367 -6.89 -16.47 -1.05
CA ASP A 367 -6.29 -16.99 -2.28
C ASP A 367 -5.35 -15.96 -2.92
N ARG A 368 -5.78 -14.70 -3.02
CA ARG A 368 -4.97 -13.62 -3.61
C ARG A 368 -3.66 -13.35 -2.87
N ILE A 369 -3.64 -13.54 -1.54
CA ILE A 369 -2.41 -13.41 -0.77
C ILE A 369 -1.45 -14.56 -1.11
N ILE A 370 -1.96 -15.81 -1.14
CA ILE A 370 -1.16 -17.01 -1.39
C ILE A 370 -0.63 -17.02 -2.83
N ASP A 371 -1.48 -16.71 -3.81
CA ASP A 371 -1.19 -16.82 -5.25
C ASP A 371 -0.13 -15.82 -5.73
N GLN A 372 0.19 -14.79 -4.93
CA GLN A 372 1.30 -13.90 -5.24
C GLN A 372 2.66 -14.54 -5.01
N PHE A 373 2.74 -15.61 -4.23
CA PHE A 373 3.98 -16.31 -3.96
C PHE A 373 4.24 -17.41 -4.99
N PRO A 374 5.51 -17.65 -5.36
CA PRO A 374 5.92 -18.82 -6.12
C PRO A 374 5.40 -20.12 -5.52
N ALA A 375 5.05 -21.09 -6.37
CA ALA A 375 4.36 -22.33 -5.98
C ALA A 375 5.10 -23.13 -4.88
N ASP A 376 6.43 -23.10 -4.88
CA ASP A 376 7.30 -23.73 -3.88
C ASP A 376 7.17 -23.09 -2.47
N ARG A 377 6.74 -21.83 -2.40
CA ARG A 377 6.57 -21.09 -1.13
C ARG A 377 5.12 -21.05 -0.64
N GLN A 378 4.15 -21.33 -1.49
CA GLN A 378 2.73 -21.20 -1.14
C GLN A 378 2.33 -22.06 0.07
N ALA A 379 2.90 -23.25 0.23
CA ALA A 379 2.62 -24.10 1.39
C ALA A 379 3.05 -23.46 2.71
N GLN A 380 4.25 -22.85 2.74
CA GLN A 380 4.74 -22.11 3.90
C GLN A 380 3.85 -20.90 4.20
N ILE A 381 3.48 -20.14 3.17
CA ILE A 381 2.63 -18.95 3.32
C ILE A 381 1.24 -19.32 3.84
N ARG A 382 0.66 -20.45 3.42
CA ARG A 382 -0.60 -20.95 4.00
C ARG A 382 -0.49 -21.20 5.50
N VAL A 383 0.62 -21.78 5.96
CA VAL A 383 0.86 -22.01 7.39
C VAL A 383 0.95 -20.66 8.12
N MET A 384 1.82 -19.75 7.68
CA MET A 384 2.01 -18.43 8.30
C MET A 384 0.70 -17.62 8.32
N LEU A 385 -0.04 -17.62 7.20
CA LEU A 385 -1.31 -16.92 7.09
C LEU A 385 -2.38 -17.54 8.00
N SER A 386 -2.41 -18.87 8.16
CA SER A 386 -3.36 -19.54 9.05
C SER A 386 -3.21 -19.15 10.53
N GLU A 387 -2.00 -18.74 10.92
CA GLU A 387 -1.67 -18.36 12.30
C GLU A 387 -1.80 -16.85 12.52
N SER A 388 -1.39 -16.06 11.52
CA SER A 388 -1.37 -14.60 11.59
C SER A 388 -2.74 -13.97 11.31
N LEU A 389 -3.53 -14.46 10.34
CA LEU A 389 -4.81 -13.85 9.95
C LEU A 389 -5.83 -13.90 11.11
N LYS A 390 -6.45 -12.77 11.44
CA LYS A 390 -7.45 -12.65 12.51
C LYS A 390 -8.84 -12.34 12.01
N GLY A 391 -8.94 -11.60 10.90
CA GLY A 391 -10.22 -11.36 10.24
C GLY A 391 -10.08 -10.68 8.89
N VAL A 392 -11.11 -10.85 8.07
CA VAL A 392 -11.28 -10.18 6.77
C VAL A 392 -12.66 -9.53 6.72
N ILE A 393 -12.68 -8.25 6.42
CA ILE A 393 -13.87 -7.42 6.29
C ILE A 393 -13.98 -7.01 4.81
N SER A 394 -14.72 -7.78 4.02
CA SER A 394 -14.92 -7.51 2.60
C SER A 394 -16.16 -6.65 2.40
N GLN A 395 -16.01 -5.48 1.77
CA GLN A 395 -17.04 -4.45 1.78
C GLN A 395 -17.37 -3.90 0.39
N THR A 396 -18.64 -3.56 0.21
CA THR A 396 -19.20 -2.86 -0.95
C THR A 396 -20.14 -1.75 -0.48
N LEU A 397 -20.23 -0.65 -1.22
CA LEU A 397 -21.16 0.44 -0.91
C LEU A 397 -22.44 0.30 -1.74
N CYS A 398 -23.56 0.28 -1.05
CA CYS A 398 -24.91 0.28 -1.60
C CYS A 398 -25.51 1.68 -1.53
N LYS A 399 -26.30 2.06 -2.54
CA LYS A 399 -27.12 3.28 -2.49
C LYS A 399 -28.25 3.11 -1.47
N LYS A 400 -28.44 4.10 -0.59
CA LYS A 400 -29.54 4.12 0.38
C LYS A 400 -30.84 4.63 -0.25
N THR A 401 -31.97 4.07 0.17
CA THR A 401 -33.29 4.68 -0.06
C THR A 401 -33.34 6.01 0.69
N GLY A 402 -33.70 7.10 0.00
CA GLY A 402 -33.68 8.45 0.58
C GLY A 402 -32.33 9.19 0.47
N GLY A 403 -31.31 8.59 -0.16
CA GLY A 403 -30.04 9.25 -0.47
C GLY A 403 -28.87 8.87 0.44
N GLY A 404 -27.66 9.04 -0.09
CA GLY A 404 -26.42 8.60 0.56
C GLY A 404 -26.08 7.14 0.28
N ARG A 405 -25.14 6.59 1.07
CA ARG A 405 -24.60 5.22 0.90
C ARG A 405 -24.49 4.49 2.23
N VAL A 406 -24.58 3.16 2.19
CA VAL A 406 -24.34 2.23 3.31
C VAL A 406 -23.37 1.15 2.87
N ALA A 407 -22.51 0.66 3.76
CA ALA A 407 -21.64 -0.46 3.47
C ALA A 407 -22.34 -1.79 3.81
N ALA A 408 -22.39 -2.70 2.84
CA ALA A 408 -22.64 -4.12 3.10
C ALA A 408 -21.28 -4.80 3.29
N ARG A 409 -21.14 -5.61 4.35
CA ARG A 409 -19.86 -6.18 4.77
C ARG A 409 -19.99 -7.68 4.97
N GLU A 410 -19.19 -8.45 4.25
CA GLU A 410 -18.88 -9.83 4.60
C GLU A 410 -17.79 -9.85 5.67
N ILE A 411 -18.03 -10.61 6.73
CA ILE A 411 -17.18 -10.69 7.90
C ILE A 411 -16.70 -12.13 8.07
N LEU A 412 -15.40 -12.35 7.89
CA LEU A 412 -14.69 -13.57 8.26
C LEU A 412 -13.87 -13.29 9.52
N LEU A 413 -14.05 -14.12 10.55
CA LEU A 413 -13.19 -14.13 11.73
C LEU A 413 -12.41 -15.45 11.76
N THR A 414 -11.11 -15.40 12.04
CA THR A 414 -10.30 -16.62 11.99
C THR A 414 -10.53 -17.48 13.22
N THR A 415 -11.20 -18.61 13.04
CA THR A 415 -11.32 -19.68 14.04
C THR A 415 -10.33 -20.81 13.73
N PRO A 416 -10.11 -21.77 14.64
CA PRO A 416 -9.30 -22.96 14.34
C PRO A 416 -9.75 -23.72 13.08
N ALA A 417 -11.06 -23.74 12.80
CA ALA A 417 -11.60 -24.36 11.58
C ALA A 417 -11.16 -23.59 10.33
N ILE A 418 -11.26 -22.25 10.33
CA ILE A 418 -10.79 -21.41 9.22
C ILE A 418 -9.27 -21.55 9.04
N ALA A 419 -8.49 -21.50 10.13
CA ALA A 419 -7.05 -21.69 10.08
C ALA A 419 -6.67 -23.04 9.45
N ASN A 420 -7.38 -24.12 9.79
CA ASN A 420 -7.16 -25.43 9.18
C ASN A 420 -7.50 -25.43 7.69
N LEU A 421 -8.61 -24.81 7.28
CA LEU A 421 -8.96 -24.71 5.85
C LEU A 421 -7.90 -23.95 5.06
N ILE A 422 -7.35 -22.87 5.63
CA ILE A 422 -6.26 -22.11 5.01
C ILE A 422 -5.02 -22.99 4.88
N ARG A 423 -4.61 -23.69 5.95
CA ARG A 423 -3.42 -24.57 5.95
C ARG A 423 -3.52 -25.68 4.89
N GLU A 424 -4.69 -26.28 4.78
CA GLU A 424 -5.02 -27.38 3.87
C GLU A 424 -5.29 -26.93 2.42
N GLY A 425 -5.33 -25.62 2.15
CA GLY A 425 -5.67 -25.10 0.81
C GLY A 425 -7.13 -25.33 0.41
N LYS A 426 -8.04 -25.44 1.38
CA LYS A 426 -9.48 -25.69 1.19
C LYS A 426 -10.30 -24.39 1.33
N THR A 427 -9.78 -23.29 0.77
CA THR A 427 -10.37 -21.94 0.88
C THR A 427 -11.77 -21.84 0.30
N PHE A 428 -12.10 -22.66 -0.70
CA PHE A 428 -13.45 -22.79 -1.27
C PHE A 428 -14.53 -23.22 -0.26
N GLN A 429 -14.16 -23.78 0.91
CA GLN A 429 -15.09 -24.15 1.97
C GLN A 429 -15.35 -23.01 2.99
N ILE A 430 -14.55 -21.94 2.95
CA ILE A 430 -14.68 -20.78 3.86
C ILE A 430 -16.10 -20.18 3.83
N PRO A 431 -16.75 -19.97 2.66
CA PRO A 431 -18.10 -19.41 2.62
C PRO A 431 -19.13 -20.19 3.46
N SER A 432 -19.06 -21.53 3.43
CA SER A 432 -19.95 -22.39 4.22
C SER A 432 -19.70 -22.25 5.73
N ILE A 433 -18.44 -22.04 6.13
CA ILE A 433 -18.11 -21.78 7.55
C ILE A 433 -18.62 -20.41 7.99
N ILE A 434 -18.47 -19.37 7.17
CA ILE A 434 -19.04 -18.04 7.45
C ILE A 434 -20.56 -18.15 7.67
N GLN A 435 -21.26 -18.84 6.76
CA GLN A 435 -22.72 -19.02 6.81
C GLN A 435 -23.18 -19.72 8.10
N THR A 436 -22.45 -20.76 8.53
CA THR A 436 -22.80 -21.56 9.72
C THR A 436 -22.33 -20.94 11.03
N SER A 437 -21.39 -20.00 10.99
CA SER A 437 -20.75 -19.38 12.16
C SER A 437 -21.31 -18.01 12.54
N LYS A 438 -22.56 -17.69 12.14
CA LYS A 438 -23.20 -16.39 12.41
C LYS A 438 -23.19 -15.99 13.89
N LYS A 439 -23.30 -16.96 14.81
CA LYS A 439 -23.24 -16.75 16.26
C LYS A 439 -21.88 -16.22 16.77
N LEU A 440 -20.82 -16.39 15.97
CA LEU A 440 -19.49 -15.87 16.28
C LEU A 440 -19.27 -14.45 15.72
N GLY A 441 -20.28 -13.84 15.09
CA GLY A 441 -20.19 -12.54 14.43
C GLY A 441 -19.74 -12.61 12.97
N MET A 442 -19.63 -13.81 12.39
CA MET A 442 -19.40 -13.95 10.95
C MET A 442 -20.68 -13.63 10.17
N LEU A 443 -20.53 -13.08 8.96
CA LEU A 443 -21.66 -12.69 8.13
C LEU A 443 -21.28 -12.83 6.66
N THR A 444 -22.11 -13.50 5.87
CA THR A 444 -21.91 -13.54 4.41
C THR A 444 -22.31 -12.20 3.79
N LEU A 445 -21.77 -11.86 2.61
CA LEU A 445 -22.20 -10.64 1.91
C LEU A 445 -23.70 -10.65 1.62
N ASN A 446 -24.26 -11.80 1.23
CA ASN A 446 -25.67 -11.94 0.92
C ASN A 446 -26.56 -11.74 2.16
N ASP A 447 -26.16 -12.27 3.32
CA ASP A 447 -26.89 -12.02 4.57
C ASP A 447 -26.85 -10.54 4.95
N ALA A 448 -25.70 -9.87 4.78
CA ALA A 448 -25.56 -8.44 5.04
C ALA A 448 -26.46 -7.60 4.11
N LEU A 449 -26.51 -7.95 2.81
CA LEU A 449 -27.37 -7.30 1.83
C LEU A 449 -28.85 -7.53 2.14
N LEU A 450 -29.24 -8.76 2.48
CA LEU A 450 -30.61 -9.10 2.85
C LEU A 450 -31.05 -8.31 4.09
N GLU A 451 -30.21 -8.21 5.12
CA GLU A 451 -30.50 -7.43 6.32
C GLU A 451 -30.74 -5.95 6.03
N LEU A 452 -29.98 -5.36 5.09
CA LEU A 452 -30.18 -3.97 4.66
C LEU A 452 -31.50 -3.78 3.90
N VAL A 453 -31.94 -4.77 3.11
CA VAL A 453 -33.24 -4.76 2.43
C VAL A 453 -34.38 -4.91 3.44
N GLU A 454 -34.25 -5.84 4.39
CA GLU A 454 -35.25 -6.06 5.45
C GLU A 454 -35.47 -4.80 6.30
N LYS A 455 -34.39 -4.07 6.59
CA LYS A 455 -34.43 -2.78 7.29
C LYS A 455 -34.89 -1.61 6.42
N LYS A 456 -35.23 -1.85 5.14
CA LYS A 456 -35.62 -0.83 4.14
C LYS A 456 -34.56 0.26 3.95
N VAL A 457 -33.29 -0.08 4.15
CA VAL A 457 -32.17 0.85 3.97
C VAL A 457 -31.76 0.93 2.50
N ILE A 458 -31.89 -0.17 1.76
CA ILE A 458 -31.58 -0.26 0.33
C ILE A 458 -32.71 -0.99 -0.41
N GLU A 459 -32.86 -0.70 -1.70
CA GLU A 459 -33.82 -1.41 -2.56
C GLU A 459 -33.35 -2.84 -2.88
N PRO A 460 -34.27 -3.82 -3.07
CA PRO A 460 -33.91 -5.19 -3.46
C PRO A 460 -33.04 -5.28 -4.72
N ASP A 461 -33.29 -4.40 -5.70
CA ASP A 461 -32.52 -4.34 -6.95
C ASP A 461 -31.07 -3.87 -6.73
N GLU A 462 -30.85 -2.93 -5.81
CA GLU A 462 -29.49 -2.52 -5.43
C GLU A 462 -28.77 -3.69 -4.75
N ALA A 463 -29.45 -4.41 -3.86
CA ALA A 463 -28.89 -5.60 -3.23
C ALA A 463 -28.49 -6.67 -4.26
N TYR A 464 -29.38 -6.97 -5.22
CA TYR A 464 -29.12 -7.91 -6.31
C TYR A 464 -27.91 -7.50 -7.16
N MET A 465 -27.77 -6.21 -7.48
CA MET A 465 -26.64 -5.71 -8.26
C MET A 465 -25.30 -5.77 -7.52
N ARG A 466 -25.31 -5.70 -6.19
CA ARG A 466 -24.10 -5.72 -5.35
C ARG A 466 -23.69 -7.10 -4.88
N SER A 467 -24.56 -8.09 -5.01
CA SER A 467 -24.26 -9.48 -4.64
C SER A 467 -23.23 -10.13 -5.58
N VAL A 468 -22.34 -10.92 -4.97
CA VAL A 468 -21.42 -11.82 -5.68
C VAL A 468 -22.08 -13.15 -6.07
N GLU A 469 -23.10 -13.57 -5.34
CA GLU A 469 -23.82 -14.83 -5.53
C GLU A 469 -25.31 -14.50 -5.71
N LYS A 470 -25.66 -14.14 -6.95
CA LYS A 470 -26.96 -13.56 -7.29
C LYS A 470 -28.11 -14.54 -7.11
N ALA A 471 -27.91 -15.83 -7.37
CA ALA A 471 -28.99 -16.82 -7.35
C ALA A 471 -29.50 -17.06 -5.93
N GLY A 472 -28.60 -17.27 -4.96
CA GLY A 472 -28.97 -17.44 -3.56
C GLY A 472 -29.47 -16.14 -2.91
N LEU A 473 -28.98 -14.96 -3.31
CA LEU A 473 -29.60 -13.71 -2.85
C LEU A 473 -31.04 -13.59 -3.39
N SER A 474 -31.27 -13.83 -4.68
CA SER A 474 -32.63 -13.79 -5.26
C SER A 474 -33.57 -14.78 -4.59
N ALA A 475 -33.11 -16.00 -4.31
CA ALA A 475 -33.89 -17.00 -3.57
C ALA A 475 -34.25 -16.50 -2.15
N SER A 476 -33.29 -15.89 -1.45
CA SER A 476 -33.48 -15.36 -0.10
C SER A 476 -34.45 -14.17 -0.07
N LEU A 477 -34.33 -13.25 -1.05
CA LEU A 477 -35.23 -12.12 -1.21
C LEU A 477 -36.66 -12.59 -1.51
N LYS A 478 -36.83 -13.54 -2.43
CA LYS A 478 -38.13 -14.14 -2.78
C LYS A 478 -38.76 -14.84 -1.58
N ALA A 479 -37.98 -15.61 -0.82
CA ALA A 479 -38.44 -16.28 0.40
C ALA A 479 -38.95 -15.30 1.48
N LYS A 480 -38.41 -14.06 1.49
CA LYS A 480 -38.82 -12.98 2.39
C LYS A 480 -39.90 -12.06 1.79
N GLY A 481 -40.39 -12.36 0.58
CA GLY A 481 -41.45 -11.59 -0.08
C GLY A 481 -40.98 -10.32 -0.80
N PHE A 482 -39.68 -10.12 -0.97
CA PHE A 482 -39.13 -9.01 -1.76
C PHE A 482 -39.10 -9.37 -3.25
N LYS A 483 -39.47 -8.40 -4.10
CA LYS A 483 -39.41 -8.54 -5.55
C LYS A 483 -38.13 -7.90 -6.08
N VAL A 484 -37.41 -8.61 -6.93
CA VAL A 484 -36.27 -8.11 -7.70
C VAL A 484 -36.77 -7.87 -9.12
N THR A 485 -36.75 -6.63 -9.59
CA THR A 485 -37.24 -6.27 -10.93
C THR A 485 -36.20 -6.53 -12.02
N LEU A 486 -34.92 -6.59 -11.64
CA LEU A 486 -33.80 -6.82 -12.56
C LEU A 486 -33.63 -8.28 -13.02
N THR A 487 -34.21 -9.23 -12.29
CA THR A 487 -34.33 -10.62 -12.73
C THR A 487 -35.60 -10.71 -13.55
N ALA A 488 -35.50 -10.68 -14.87
CA ALA A 488 -36.65 -10.83 -15.75
C ALA A 488 -37.32 -12.21 -15.55
N GLU A 489 -38.26 -12.27 -14.61
CA GLU A 489 -39.48 -13.07 -14.64
C GLU A 489 -40.64 -12.07 -14.58
N GLY A 490 -40.78 -11.32 -15.67
CA GLY A 490 -41.98 -10.58 -16.04
C GLY A 490 -42.53 -11.19 -17.32
#